data_AF-A0A5C2RYD3-F1
#
_entry.id   AF-A0A5C2RYD3-F1
#
_cell.length_a   1.000
_cell.length_b   1.000
_cell.length_c   1.000
_cell.angle_alpha   90.00
_cell.angle_beta   90.00
_cell.angle_gamma   90.00
#
_symmetry.space_group_name_H-M   'P 1'
#
loop_
_entity.id
_entity.type
_entity.pdbx_description
1 polymer ?
#
loop_
_entity_poly.entity_id
_entity_poly.type
_entity_poly.pdbx_seq_one_letter_code
_entity_poly.pdbx_strand_id
1 'polypeptide(L)'
;MRSTQTHFVPLLLCQSLGLGRVNISGAIHPSFTGFNGLESLSIELHPQKAHMYDTFSSSCLKSLNIAYYPADPSLSLNDTCERWTRSFPSLRSIGCTIISTGLWEDHNREALTGALSPLFSLPTIFSVRLGLHESQLTVHDVDIRDIGLASARYE
;
A
#
# COMPACT_ATOMS: atom_id res chain seq x y z
N MET A 1 -11.85 -41.60 -23.82
CA MET A 1 -12.24 -40.19 -24.07
C MET A 1 -13.08 -39.68 -22.91
N ARG A 2 -12.45 -39.04 -21.93
CA ARG A 2 -13.07 -38.06 -21.01
C ARG A 2 -11.91 -37.18 -20.53
N SER A 3 -11.83 -35.96 -21.04
CA SER A 3 -10.96 -34.93 -20.47
C SER A 3 -11.86 -33.79 -20.04
N THR A 4 -11.87 -33.60 -18.74
CA THR A 4 -12.60 -32.59 -17.97
C THR A 4 -12.45 -31.20 -18.57
N GLN A 5 -13.59 -30.57 -18.91
CA GLN A 5 -13.65 -29.13 -19.13
C GLN A 5 -13.31 -28.44 -17.81
N THR A 6 -12.10 -27.88 -17.73
CA THR A 6 -11.75 -26.92 -16.68
C THR A 6 -12.57 -25.67 -16.95
N HIS A 7 -13.63 -25.47 -16.18
CA HIS A 7 -14.36 -24.20 -16.16
C HIS A 7 -13.40 -23.10 -15.71
N PHE A 8 -12.84 -22.35 -16.66
CA PHE A 8 -12.23 -21.05 -16.39
C PHE A 8 -13.36 -20.13 -15.93
N VAL A 9 -13.54 -20.00 -14.61
CA VAL A 9 -14.29 -18.88 -14.06
C VAL A 9 -13.47 -17.64 -14.40
N PRO A 10 -14.00 -16.68 -15.17
CA PRO A 10 -13.28 -15.45 -15.43
C PRO A 10 -13.02 -14.77 -14.09
N LEU A 11 -11.76 -14.43 -13.79
CA LEU A 11 -11.37 -13.66 -12.59
C LEU A 11 -12.01 -12.25 -12.53
N LEU A 12 -12.88 -11.91 -13.49
CA LEU A 12 -13.68 -10.69 -13.57
C LEU A 12 -14.51 -10.39 -12.31
N LEU A 13 -14.79 -11.39 -11.46
CA LEU A 13 -15.54 -11.24 -10.22
C LEU A 13 -14.67 -11.14 -8.96
N CYS A 14 -13.34 -11.18 -9.08
CA CYS A 14 -12.45 -11.11 -7.92
C CYS A 14 -12.42 -9.68 -7.36
N GLN A 15 -13.15 -9.47 -6.26
CA GLN A 15 -13.23 -8.18 -5.54
C GLN A 15 -12.18 -8.03 -4.46
N SER A 16 -11.60 -9.14 -3.98
CA SER A 16 -10.58 -9.15 -2.94
C SER A 16 -9.46 -10.10 -3.30
N LEU A 17 -8.22 -9.62 -3.17
CA LEU A 17 -7.02 -10.39 -3.46
C LEU A 17 -6.04 -10.28 -2.29
N GLY A 18 -5.60 -11.43 -1.79
CA GLY A 18 -4.51 -11.55 -0.84
C GLY A 18 -3.24 -12.02 -1.52
N LEU A 19 -2.16 -11.25 -1.38
CA LEU A 19 -0.82 -11.62 -1.80
C LEU A 19 0.01 -11.86 -0.54
N GLY A 20 0.71 -13.00 -0.49
CA GLY A 20 1.68 -13.27 0.57
C GLY A 20 2.97 -12.48 0.36
N ARG A 21 4.13 -13.13 0.53
CA ARG A 21 5.43 -12.54 0.18
C ARG A 21 5.58 -12.38 -1.33
N VAL A 22 5.48 -11.15 -1.81
CA VAL A 22 5.69 -10.79 -3.22
C VAL A 22 7.19 -10.53 -3.44
N ASN A 23 7.97 -11.59 -3.70
CA ASN A 23 9.37 -11.45 -4.10
C ASN A 23 9.50 -11.66 -5.62
N ILE A 24 9.53 -10.55 -6.36
CA ILE A 24 9.62 -10.59 -7.82
C ILE A 24 11.00 -10.12 -8.20
N SER A 25 11.95 -11.03 -8.02
CA SER A 25 13.35 -10.85 -8.39
C SER A 25 13.64 -11.27 -9.84
N GLY A 26 12.63 -11.38 -10.71
CA GLY A 26 12.76 -11.92 -12.07
C GLY A 26 11.99 -11.13 -13.14
N ALA A 27 12.28 -11.44 -14.41
CA ALA A 27 11.73 -10.80 -15.62
C ALA A 27 10.22 -11.02 -15.86
N ILE A 28 9.53 -11.72 -14.95
CA ILE A 28 8.09 -11.95 -15.02
C ILE A 28 7.44 -10.95 -14.06
N HIS A 29 6.95 -9.85 -14.62
CA HIS A 29 6.09 -8.92 -13.90
C HIS A 29 4.69 -9.55 -13.83
N PRO A 30 4.14 -9.86 -12.65
CA PRO A 30 2.76 -10.26 -12.55
C PRO A 30 1.92 -9.09 -13.06
N SER A 31 0.98 -9.39 -13.93
CA SER A 31 0.08 -8.39 -14.47
C SER A 31 -1.31 -8.72 -13.97
N PHE A 32 -1.96 -7.75 -13.33
CA PHE A 32 -3.34 -7.90 -12.87
C PHE A 32 -4.36 -7.56 -13.96
N THR A 33 -3.92 -7.60 -15.23
CA THR A 33 -4.80 -7.48 -16.40
C THR A 33 -5.88 -8.55 -16.31
N GLY A 34 -7.09 -8.17 -15.89
CA GLY A 34 -8.22 -9.08 -15.65
C GLY A 34 -8.94 -8.90 -14.32
N PHE A 35 -8.34 -8.24 -13.33
CA PHE A 35 -8.95 -7.95 -12.02
C PHE A 35 -9.70 -6.60 -12.02
N ASN A 36 -10.52 -6.38 -13.04
CA ASN A 36 -11.17 -5.09 -13.30
C ASN A 36 -12.16 -4.66 -12.20
N GLY A 37 -12.60 -5.60 -11.36
CA GLY A 37 -13.51 -5.36 -10.23
C GLY A 37 -12.83 -5.42 -8.86
N LEU A 38 -11.49 -5.44 -8.79
CA LEU A 38 -10.78 -5.56 -7.53
C LEU A 38 -10.97 -4.29 -6.69
N GLU A 39 -11.64 -4.44 -5.55
CA GLU A 39 -11.92 -3.37 -4.60
C GLU A 39 -10.98 -3.40 -3.39
N SER A 40 -10.43 -4.57 -3.07
CA SER A 40 -9.60 -4.79 -1.88
C SER A 40 -8.33 -5.57 -2.21
N LEU A 41 -7.18 -5.03 -1.82
CA LEU A 41 -5.87 -5.66 -1.99
C LEU A 41 -5.20 -5.76 -0.62
N SER A 42 -4.86 -6.97 -0.23
CA SER A 42 -4.04 -7.24 0.96
C SER A 42 -2.70 -7.81 0.53
N ILE A 43 -1.61 -7.23 1.01
CA ILE A 43 -0.25 -7.68 0.77
C ILE A 43 0.38 -7.96 2.13
N GLU A 44 0.86 -9.19 2.34
CA GLU A 44 1.48 -9.58 3.59
C GLU A 44 2.79 -8.82 3.82
N LEU A 45 3.68 -8.79 2.83
CA LEU A 45 4.95 -8.08 2.91
C LEU A 45 5.09 -7.09 1.76
N HIS A 46 5.36 -5.83 2.10
CA HIS A 46 5.62 -4.77 1.13
C HIS A 46 6.65 -5.22 0.08
N PRO A 47 6.40 -4.99 -1.21
CA PRO A 47 7.34 -5.35 -2.26
C PRO A 47 8.66 -4.59 -2.10
N GLN A 48 9.79 -5.21 -2.47
CA GLN A 48 11.10 -4.55 -2.37
C GLN A 48 11.23 -3.26 -3.20
N LYS A 49 10.31 -3.02 -4.15
CA LYS A 49 10.32 -1.82 -5.00
C LYS A 49 8.90 -1.28 -5.14
N ALA A 50 8.70 0.00 -4.84
CA ALA A 50 7.38 0.64 -4.87
C ALA A 50 6.75 0.69 -6.28
N HIS A 51 7.54 0.69 -7.37
CA HIS A 51 6.97 0.65 -8.73
C HIS A 51 6.21 -0.64 -9.05
N MET A 52 6.31 -1.66 -8.19
CA MET A 52 5.48 -2.85 -8.28
C MET A 52 3.98 -2.52 -8.19
N TYR A 53 3.60 -1.44 -7.50
CA TYR A 53 2.21 -0.96 -7.46
C TYR A 53 1.65 -0.59 -8.83
N ASP A 54 2.50 -0.16 -9.76
CA ASP A 54 2.08 0.13 -11.13
C ASP A 54 1.50 -1.13 -11.81
N THR A 55 1.99 -2.33 -11.45
CA THR A 55 1.50 -3.61 -11.99
C THR A 55 0.16 -4.05 -11.41
N PHE A 56 -0.18 -3.54 -10.22
CA PHE A 56 -1.45 -3.77 -9.54
C PHE A 56 -2.48 -2.67 -9.84
N SER A 57 -2.13 -1.66 -10.64
CA SER A 57 -2.93 -0.45 -10.84
C SER A 57 -4.39 -0.74 -11.14
N SER A 58 -5.29 -0.11 -10.39
CA SER A 58 -6.73 -0.35 -10.44
C SER A 58 -7.50 0.91 -10.06
N SER A 59 -8.38 1.35 -10.96
CA SER A 59 -9.32 2.45 -10.69
C SER A 59 -10.47 2.04 -9.77
N CYS A 60 -10.63 0.76 -9.46
CA CYS A 60 -11.72 0.25 -8.62
C CYS A 60 -11.27 -0.07 -7.20
N LEU A 61 -9.96 -0.05 -6.93
CA LEU A 61 -9.42 -0.36 -5.61
C LEU A 61 -9.81 0.71 -4.60
N LYS A 62 -10.50 0.30 -3.54
CA LYS A 62 -10.97 1.14 -2.43
C LYS A 62 -10.19 0.87 -1.14
N SER A 63 -9.64 -0.33 -0.98
CA SER A 63 -8.92 -0.74 0.22
C SER A 63 -7.58 -1.37 -0.11
N LEU A 64 -6.53 -0.84 0.53
CA LEU A 64 -5.18 -1.39 0.48
C LEU A 64 -4.72 -1.71 1.90
N ASN A 65 -4.30 -2.94 2.15
CA ASN A 65 -3.74 -3.34 3.42
C ASN A 65 -2.35 -3.96 3.23
N ILE A 66 -1.34 -3.37 3.82
CA ILE A 66 0.03 -3.88 3.87
C ILE A 66 0.28 -4.40 5.28
N ALA A 67 0.32 -5.72 5.45
CA ALA A 67 0.49 -6.29 6.78
C ALA A 67 1.85 -5.92 7.36
N TYR A 68 2.91 -5.89 6.53
CA TYR A 68 4.27 -5.56 6.96
C TYR A 68 4.98 -4.64 5.96
N TYR A 69 5.28 -3.41 6.39
CA TYR A 69 6.12 -2.45 5.67
C TYR A 69 7.50 -2.39 6.35
N PRO A 70 8.58 -2.80 5.69
CA PRO A 70 9.91 -2.76 6.27
C PRO A 70 10.38 -1.31 6.39
N ALA A 71 10.82 -0.98 7.59
CA ALA A 71 11.38 0.31 7.93
C ALA A 71 12.85 0.37 7.45
N ASP A 72 13.03 0.33 6.12
CA ASP A 72 14.33 0.30 5.44
C ASP A 72 14.68 1.70 4.91
N PRO A 73 15.87 2.25 5.19
CA PRO A 73 16.30 3.56 4.67
C PRO A 73 16.28 3.66 3.13
N SER A 74 16.36 2.53 2.42
CA SER A 74 16.25 2.48 0.96
C SER A 74 14.81 2.57 0.44
N LEU A 75 13.82 2.50 1.34
CA LEU A 75 12.39 2.55 1.02
C LEU A 75 11.75 3.83 1.57
N SER A 76 11.58 4.80 0.68
CA SER A 76 10.82 6.02 0.96
C SER A 76 9.33 5.71 1.13
N LEU A 77 8.80 5.99 2.33
CA LEU A 77 7.36 5.91 2.58
C LEU A 77 6.60 6.96 1.77
N ASN A 78 7.19 8.15 1.57
CA ASN A 78 6.65 9.19 0.70
C ASN A 78 6.45 8.69 -0.73
N ASP A 79 7.51 8.17 -1.36
CA ASP A 79 7.48 7.64 -2.72
C ASP A 79 6.48 6.50 -2.85
N THR A 80 6.38 5.68 -1.80
CA THR A 80 5.40 4.59 -1.76
C THR A 80 3.96 5.13 -1.73
N CYS A 81 3.69 6.16 -0.92
CA CYS A 81 2.40 6.82 -0.87
C CYS A 81 2.05 7.46 -2.22
N GLU A 82 2.98 8.14 -2.88
CA GLU A 82 2.79 8.66 -4.25
C GLU A 82 2.45 7.56 -5.27
N ARG A 83 3.10 6.40 -5.14
CA ARG A 83 2.82 5.26 -6.01
C ARG A 83 1.44 4.67 -5.76
N TRP A 84 1.00 4.60 -4.50
CA TRP A 84 -0.36 4.18 -4.17
C TRP A 84 -1.39 5.13 -4.76
N THR A 85 -1.22 6.44 -4.62
CA THR A 85 -2.20 7.41 -5.12
C THR A 85 -2.30 7.42 -6.65
N ARG A 86 -1.18 7.21 -7.34
CA ARG A 86 -1.15 7.06 -8.80
C ARG A 86 -1.77 5.74 -9.28
N SER A 87 -1.50 4.64 -8.58
CA SER A 87 -1.95 3.30 -8.98
C SER A 87 -3.41 3.02 -8.59
N PHE A 88 -3.90 3.69 -7.54
CA PHE A 88 -5.20 3.45 -6.94
C PHE A 88 -5.95 4.78 -6.72
N PRO A 89 -6.42 5.45 -7.80
CA PRO A 89 -7.02 6.78 -7.68
C PRO A 89 -8.35 6.80 -6.91
N SER A 90 -9.01 5.64 -6.73
CA SER A 90 -10.29 5.52 -5.98
C SER A 90 -10.11 5.06 -4.54
N LEU A 91 -8.88 5.03 -4.04
CA LEU A 91 -8.55 4.49 -2.73
C LEU A 91 -9.23 5.28 -1.62
N ARG A 92 -9.83 4.54 -0.68
CA ARG A 92 -10.59 5.12 0.44
C ARG A 92 -9.99 4.79 1.79
N SER A 93 -9.34 3.64 1.89
CA SER A 93 -8.73 3.14 3.11
C SER A 93 -7.35 2.56 2.86
N ILE A 94 -6.40 2.90 3.73
CA ILE A 94 -5.08 2.29 3.81
C ILE A 94 -4.86 1.74 5.21
N GLY A 95 -4.39 0.50 5.29
CA GLY A 95 -3.79 -0.09 6.48
C GLY A 95 -2.34 -0.45 6.22
N CYS A 96 -1.44 -0.09 7.12
CA CYS A 96 -0.03 -0.43 7.02
C CYS A 96 0.57 -0.66 8.42
N THR A 97 1.28 -1.77 8.65
CA THR A 97 2.10 -1.93 9.87
C THR A 97 3.57 -1.81 9.53
N ILE A 98 4.24 -0.79 10.08
CA ILE A 98 5.67 -0.56 9.89
C ILE A 98 6.45 -1.45 10.86
N ILE A 99 7.38 -2.23 10.33
CA ILE A 99 8.28 -3.10 11.08
C ILE A 99 9.72 -2.66 10.88
N SER A 100 10.44 -2.39 11.97
CA SER A 100 11.90 -2.23 11.89
C SER A 100 12.58 -3.58 11.80
N THR A 101 13.43 -3.74 10.79
CA THR A 101 14.25 -4.95 10.60
C THR A 101 15.65 -4.81 11.22
N GLY A 102 15.87 -3.79 12.06
CA GLY A 102 17.15 -3.48 12.68
C GLY A 102 18.01 -2.56 11.80
N LEU A 103 18.62 -1.56 12.44
CA LEU A 103 19.45 -0.48 11.86
C LEU A 103 18.68 0.68 11.20
N TRP A 104 17.62 1.19 11.85
CA TRP A 104 17.23 2.58 11.59
C TRP A 104 18.19 3.48 12.37
N GLU A 105 19.39 3.70 11.83
CA GLU A 105 20.22 4.81 12.31
C GLU A 105 19.45 6.11 12.09
N ASP A 106 19.56 7.02 13.06
CA ASP A 106 18.76 8.22 13.36
C ASP A 106 18.82 9.32 12.27
N HIS A 107 18.87 8.95 10.99
CA HIS A 107 19.38 9.78 9.89
C HIS A 107 18.34 10.13 8.82
N ASN A 108 17.09 9.72 8.97
CA ASN A 108 16.00 10.21 8.12
C ASN A 108 14.69 10.30 8.92
N ARG A 109 14.60 11.31 9.78
CA ARG A 109 13.33 11.75 10.37
C ARG A 109 12.61 12.66 9.36
N GLU A 110 12.12 12.08 8.28
CA GLU A 110 11.01 12.73 7.57
C GLU A 110 9.82 12.72 8.54
N ALA A 111 9.22 13.89 8.79
CA ALA A 111 8.00 13.96 9.61
C ALA A 111 6.96 13.02 8.99
N LEU A 112 6.29 12.23 9.82
CA LEU A 112 5.36 11.20 9.35
C LEU A 112 4.26 11.83 8.49
N THR A 113 3.86 13.05 8.81
CA THR A 113 2.93 13.85 8.01
C THR A 113 3.44 14.14 6.60
N GLY A 114 4.72 14.45 6.44
CA GLY A 114 5.36 14.66 5.14
C GLY A 114 5.31 13.40 4.28
N ALA A 115 5.70 12.27 4.88
CA ALA A 115 5.68 10.97 4.22
C ALA A 115 4.27 10.51 3.79
N LEU A 116 3.23 10.86 4.56
CA LEU A 116 1.84 10.50 4.23
C LEU A 116 1.12 11.55 3.38
N SER A 117 1.73 12.73 3.16
CA SER A 117 1.10 13.83 2.44
C SER A 117 0.50 13.47 1.07
N PRO A 118 1.09 12.55 0.27
CA PRO A 118 0.48 12.14 -0.99
C PRO A 118 -0.89 11.49 -0.79
N LEU A 119 -1.12 10.78 0.31
CA LEU A 119 -2.40 10.11 0.56
C LEU A 119 -3.53 11.10 0.75
N PHE A 120 -3.26 12.21 1.44
CA PHE A 120 -4.24 13.26 1.69
C PHE A 120 -4.59 14.06 0.42
N SER A 121 -3.86 13.91 -0.68
CA SER A 121 -4.26 14.49 -1.96
C SER A 121 -5.39 13.71 -2.65
N LEU A 122 -5.72 12.50 -2.20
CA LEU A 122 -6.83 11.73 -2.75
C LEU A 122 -8.16 12.23 -2.16
N PRO A 123 -9.11 12.71 -2.98
CA PRO A 123 -10.39 13.21 -2.49
C PRO A 123 -11.28 12.10 -1.91
N THR A 124 -10.95 10.83 -2.16
CA THR A 124 -11.71 9.67 -1.71
C THR A 124 -11.20 9.07 -0.41
N ILE A 125 -10.01 9.46 0.06
CA ILE A 125 -9.41 8.89 1.26
C ILE A 125 -10.19 9.36 2.50
N PHE A 126 -10.56 8.42 3.36
CA PHE A 126 -11.19 8.75 4.64
C PHE A 126 -10.60 7.96 5.82
N SER A 127 -9.75 6.96 5.54
CA SER A 127 -9.14 6.13 6.58
C SER A 127 -7.69 5.81 6.27
N VAL A 128 -6.80 6.20 7.18
CA VAL A 128 -5.38 5.81 7.16
C VAL A 128 -5.06 5.20 8.52
N ARG A 129 -4.69 3.93 8.54
CA ARG A 129 -4.30 3.19 9.74
C ARG A 129 -2.83 2.83 9.66
N LEU A 130 -2.05 3.30 10.64
CA LEU A 130 -0.65 2.97 10.78
C LEU A 130 -0.44 2.20 12.08
N GLY A 131 0.06 0.97 11.95
CA GLY A 131 0.56 0.18 13.05
C GLY A 131 2.07 0.34 13.14
N LEU A 132 2.60 0.30 14.35
CA LEU A 132 4.03 0.32 14.64
C LEU A 132 4.37 -0.95 15.41
N HIS A 133 5.25 -1.78 14.87
CA HIS A 133 5.64 -3.04 15.50
C HIS A 133 7.16 -3.17 15.51
N GLU A 134 7.74 -3.22 16.71
CA GLU A 134 9.20 -3.24 16.93
C GLU A 134 9.96 -2.08 16.25
N SER A 135 9.23 -1.08 15.74
CA SER A 135 9.77 0.06 15.00
C SER A 135 10.27 1.14 15.95
N GLN A 136 11.48 1.64 15.72
CA GLN A 136 12.00 2.85 16.39
C GLN A 136 11.37 4.15 15.86
N LEU A 137 10.35 4.05 15.00
CA LEU A 137 9.60 5.20 14.51
C LEU A 137 8.90 5.90 15.67
N THR A 138 9.43 7.04 16.09
CA THR A 138 8.82 7.88 17.12
C THR A 138 7.76 8.75 16.44
N VAL A 139 6.49 8.54 16.77
CA VAL A 139 5.41 9.47 16.39
C VAL A 139 5.40 10.59 17.41
N HIS A 140 5.66 11.82 16.97
CA HIS A 140 5.62 12.98 17.85
C HIS A 140 4.22 13.59 17.84
N ASP A 141 3.86 14.34 18.90
CA ASP A 141 2.57 15.04 18.97
C ASP A 141 2.36 16.00 17.79
N VAL A 142 3.44 16.55 17.24
CA VAL A 142 3.41 17.36 16.02
C VAL A 142 2.94 16.56 14.80
N ASP A 143 3.35 15.29 14.66
CA ASP A 143 2.90 14.44 13.57
C ASP A 143 1.39 14.17 13.68
N ILE A 144 0.89 13.85 14.88
CA ILE A 144 -0.53 13.59 15.13
C ILE A 144 -1.37 14.84 14.80
N ARG A 145 -0.92 16.01 15.27
CA ARG A 145 -1.59 17.28 15.01
C ARG A 145 -1.60 17.60 13.52
N ASP A 146 -0.47 17.45 12.85
CA ASP A 146 -0.34 17.84 11.45
C ASP A 146 -1.11 16.87 10.53
N ILE A 147 -1.20 15.57 10.89
CA ILE A 147 -2.08 14.59 10.25
C ILE A 147 -3.55 15.00 10.43
N GLY A 148 -3.96 15.36 11.66
CA GLY A 148 -5.32 15.82 11.95
C GLY A 148 -5.71 17.08 11.17
N LEU A 149 -4.78 18.03 11.03
CA LEU A 149 -4.96 19.25 10.23
C LEU A 149 -5.01 18.95 8.72
N ALA A 150 -4.20 17.99 8.24
CA ALA A 150 -4.24 17.56 6.85
C ALA A 150 -5.59 16.94 6.49
N SER A 151 -6.21 16.16 7.39
CA SER A 151 -7.56 15.62 7.18
C SER A 151 -8.66 16.68 7.21
N ALA A 152 -8.52 17.73 8.02
CA ALA A 152 -9.54 18.78 8.17
C ALA A 152 -9.63 19.75 6.98
N ARG A 153 -8.65 19.76 6.07
CA ARG A 153 -8.65 20.63 4.88
C ARG A 153 -9.54 20.13 3.74
N TYR A 154 -10.15 18.96 3.89
CA TYR A 154 -10.93 18.28 2.86
C TYR A 154 -12.38 17.98 3.29
N GLU A 155 -12.84 18.57 4.41
CA GLU A 155 -14.27 18.66 4.80
C GLU A 155 -14.89 19.98 4.31
#